data_AF-A0A2M7D896-F1
#
_entry.id   AF-A0A2M7D896-F1
#
_cell.length_a   1.000
_cell.length_b   1.000
_cell.length_c   1.000
_cell.angle_alpha   90.00
_cell.angle_beta   90.00
_cell.angle_gamma   90.00
#
_symmetry.space_group_name_H-M   'P 1'
#
loop_
_entity.id
_entity.type
_entity.pdbx_description
1 polymer ?
#
loop_
_entity_poly.entity_id
_entity_poly.type
_entity_poly.pdbx_seq_one_letter_code
_entity_poly.pdbx_strand_id
1 'polypeptide(L)'
;MNTYSKFPILFMFLGISLSGMLIFEFGLPKTEAGSIPVNPPDVLIQSQIALLGENALISTSDPSGPELKVVQKLPVIITAYSSTVWETDDSPFITASGAWVRDGIIANNYLPFGTKVRMPE
;
A
#
# COMPACT_ATOMS: atom_id res chain seq x y z
N MET A 1 -35.77 7.94 -49.70
CA MET A 1 -36.77 7.38 -48.77
C MET A 1 -36.12 6.26 -47.97
N ASN A 2 -36.14 6.37 -46.63
CA ASN A 2 -35.83 5.35 -45.59
C ASN A 2 -34.89 5.77 -44.44
N THR A 3 -34.70 7.08 -44.20
CA THR A 3 -33.98 7.54 -43.01
C THR A 3 -34.83 7.47 -41.72
N TYR A 4 -36.16 7.33 -41.83
CA TYR A 4 -37.08 7.28 -40.67
C TYR A 4 -37.19 5.90 -40.00
N SER A 5 -36.75 4.81 -40.65
CA SER A 5 -36.85 3.45 -40.09
C SER A 5 -35.68 3.07 -39.17
N LYS A 6 -34.53 3.76 -39.26
CA LYS A 6 -33.34 3.48 -38.44
C LYS A 6 -33.27 4.28 -37.13
N PHE A 7 -34.08 5.33 -37.02
CA PHE A 7 -34.20 6.16 -35.82
C PHE A 7 -34.63 5.39 -34.56
N PRO A 8 -35.66 4.53 -34.57
CA PRO A 8 -36.06 3.80 -33.36
C PRO A 8 -35.00 2.79 -32.89
N ILE A 9 -34.25 2.20 -33.83
CA ILE A 9 -33.18 1.24 -33.54
C ILE A 9 -31.99 1.93 -32.88
N LEU A 10 -31.64 3.14 -33.33
CA LEU A 10 -30.56 3.93 -32.73
C LEU A 10 -30.89 4.35 -31.28
N PHE A 11 -32.14 4.73 -31.00
CA PHE A 11 -32.59 5.03 -29.64
C PHE A 11 -32.62 3.80 -28.72
N MET A 12 -32.94 2.63 -29.26
CA MET A 12 -32.87 1.37 -28.52
C MET A 12 -31.44 1.03 -28.10
N PHE A 13 -30.45 1.20 -28.99
CA PHE A 13 -29.03 1.00 -28.63
C PHE A 13 -28.52 2.04 -27.64
N LEU A 14 -28.92 3.31 -27.77
CA LEU A 14 -28.56 4.36 -26.81
C LEU A 14 -29.12 4.07 -25.42
N GLY A 15 -30.37 3.57 -25.34
CA GLY A 15 -31.00 3.18 -24.09
C GLY A 15 -30.31 2.00 -23.40
N ILE A 16 -29.88 0.99 -24.17
CA ILE A 16 -29.11 -0.16 -23.66
C ILE A 16 -27.71 0.28 -23.18
N SER A 17 -27.08 1.22 -23.87
CA SER A 17 -25.79 1.79 -23.46
C SER A 17 -25.90 2.59 -22.16
N LEU A 18 -26.98 3.37 -22.00
CA LEU A 18 -27.21 4.18 -20.80
C LEU A 18 -27.60 3.33 -19.57
N SER A 19 -28.40 2.28 -19.78
CA SER A 19 -28.76 1.34 -18.71
C SER A 19 -27.59 0.44 -18.29
N GLY A 20 -26.75 0.00 -19.24
CA GLY A 20 -25.54 -0.76 -18.96
C GLY A 20 -24.52 0.01 -18.12
N MET A 21 -24.41 1.32 -18.34
CA MET A 21 -23.56 2.20 -17.53
C MET A 21 -24.04 2.33 -16.08
N LEU A 22 -25.37 2.33 -15.87
CA LEU A 22 -25.98 2.43 -14.54
C LEU A 22 -25.85 1.13 -13.74
N ILE A 23 -25.82 -0.03 -14.40
CA ILE A 23 -25.59 -1.34 -13.75
C ILE A 23 -24.10 -1.51 -13.39
N PHE A 24 -23.17 -0.91 -14.14
CA PHE A 24 -21.73 -1.03 -13.90
C PHE A 24 -21.23 -0.22 -12.68
N GLU A 25 -21.92 0.86 -12.30
CA GLU A 25 -21.60 1.61 -11.07
C GLU A 25 -21.94 0.84 -9.77
N PHE A 26 -22.85 -0.15 -9.82
CA PHE A 26 -23.20 -0.96 -8.63
C PHE A 26 -22.18 -2.07 -8.31
N GLY A 27 -21.21 -2.30 -9.19
CA GLY A 27 -20.22 -3.37 -9.08
C GLY A 27 -18.84 -2.94 -8.56
N LEU A 28 -18.64 -1.69 -8.15
CA LEU A 28 -17.38 -1.32 -7.51
C LEU A 28 -17.40 -1.84 -6.06
N PRO A 29 -16.46 -2.72 -5.66
CA PRO A 29 -16.29 -3.03 -4.25
C PRO A 29 -15.98 -1.71 -3.57
N LYS A 30 -16.91 -1.23 -2.74
CA LYS A 30 -16.61 -0.20 -1.76
C LYS A 30 -15.55 -0.82 -0.86
N THR A 31 -14.29 -0.50 -1.09
CA THR A 31 -13.28 -0.62 -0.05
C THR A 31 -13.79 0.28 1.07
N GLU A 32 -14.39 -0.34 2.08
CA GLU A 32 -14.54 0.30 3.36
C GLU A 32 -13.13 0.72 3.77
N ALA A 33 -12.84 2.01 3.65
CA ALA A 33 -11.79 2.61 4.42
C ALA A 33 -12.20 2.36 5.87
N GLY A 34 -11.65 1.30 6.47
CA GLY A 34 -11.77 1.05 7.89
C GLY A 34 -11.39 2.34 8.57
N SER A 35 -12.39 3.03 9.11
CA SER A 35 -12.15 4.17 9.98
C SER A 35 -11.44 3.56 11.19
N ILE A 36 -10.12 3.73 11.22
CA ILE A 36 -9.40 3.73 12.47
C ILE A 36 -10.20 4.70 13.34
N PRO A 37 -10.68 4.31 14.54
CA PRO A 37 -11.26 5.27 15.45
C PRO A 37 -10.15 6.26 15.79
N VAL A 38 -10.13 7.39 15.07
CA VAL A 38 -9.32 8.54 15.42
C VAL A 38 -9.97 9.08 16.67
N ASN A 39 -9.40 8.73 17.81
CA ASN A 39 -9.70 9.37 19.07
C ASN A 39 -8.63 10.47 19.26
N PRO A 40 -8.92 11.76 19.02
CA PRO A 40 -8.08 12.83 19.52
C PRO A 40 -8.73 13.39 20.79
N PRO A 41 -7.98 13.53 21.90
CA PRO A 41 -6.77 14.34 21.86
C PRO A 41 -5.66 13.83 22.79
N ASP A 42 -5.09 12.64 22.55
CA ASP A 42 -3.91 12.19 23.31
C ASP A 42 -2.76 11.79 22.38
N VAL A 43 -2.49 12.60 21.36
CA VAL A 43 -1.19 12.55 20.67
C VAL A 43 -0.22 13.43 21.46
N LEU A 44 0.09 12.99 22.68
CA LEU A 44 1.44 13.16 23.19
C LEU A 44 2.18 11.92 22.71
N ILE A 45 3.02 12.08 21.69
CA ILE A 45 4.07 11.10 21.39
C ILE A 45 4.96 11.09 22.63
N GLN A 46 4.59 10.25 23.59
CA GLN A 46 5.24 10.15 24.89
C GLN A 46 6.47 9.27 24.68
N SER A 47 7.52 9.84 24.09
CA SER A 47 8.87 9.48 24.50
C SER A 47 8.91 9.78 25.99
N GLN A 48 8.69 8.74 26.80
CA GLN A 48 8.41 8.86 28.23
C GLN A 48 9.41 9.84 28.89
N ILE A 49 8.89 10.94 29.41
CA ILE A 49 9.65 11.89 30.22
C ILE A 49 9.34 11.53 31.66
N ALA A 50 10.36 11.17 32.44
CA ALA A 50 10.24 10.93 33.87
C ALA A 50 10.60 12.20 34.66
N LEU A 51 9.92 12.42 35.77
CA LEU A 51 10.22 13.51 36.70
C LEU A 51 11.16 12.95 37.79
N LEU A 52 12.38 13.48 37.89
CA LEU A 52 13.31 13.15 38.96
C LEU A 52 13.22 14.25 40.02
N GLY A 53 12.66 13.91 41.19
CA GLY A 53 12.37 14.91 42.22
C GLY A 53 11.26 15.88 41.79
N GLU A 54 11.44 17.18 42.06
CA GLU A 54 10.37 18.18 41.93
C GLU A 54 10.54 19.11 40.71
N ASN A 55 11.66 19.02 40.01
CA ASN A 55 12.09 20.03 39.04
C ASN A 55 13.00 19.52 37.93
N ALA A 56 13.40 18.24 37.91
CA ALA A 56 14.19 17.68 36.83
C ALA A 56 13.32 16.78 35.93
N LEU A 57 13.40 17.01 34.63
CA LEU A 57 12.82 16.15 33.60
C LEU A 57 13.95 15.31 32.99
N ILE A 58 13.77 14.00 32.93
CA ILE A 58 14.70 13.08 32.25
C ILE A 58 13.96 12.35 31.12
N SER A 59 14.61 12.28 29.94
CA SER A 59 14.11 11.44 28.86
C SER A 59 14.47 9.98 29.16
N THR A 60 13.47 9.09 29.20
CA THR A 60 13.71 7.64 29.32
C THR A 60 13.62 6.91 27.97
N SER A 61 13.67 7.63 26.85
CA SER A 61 13.82 6.98 25.54
C SER A 61 15.14 6.23 25.49
N ASP A 62 15.15 4.94 25.15
CA ASP A 62 16.38 4.19 24.86
C ASP A 62 16.93 4.63 23.49
N PRO A 63 18.06 5.37 23.44
CA PRO A 63 18.65 5.80 22.17
C PRO A 63 19.43 4.68 21.47
N SER A 64 19.71 3.58 22.17
CA SER A 64 20.60 2.52 21.71
C SER A 64 19.86 1.43 20.92
N GLY A 65 18.52 1.39 21.03
CA GLY A 65 17.68 0.40 20.37
C GLY A 65 16.24 0.87 20.22
N PRO A 66 15.92 1.66 19.18
CA PRO A 66 14.53 2.05 18.93
C PRO A 66 13.68 0.79 18.70
N GLU A 67 12.61 0.65 19.48
CA GLU A 67 11.66 -0.44 19.30
C GLU A 67 11.04 -0.35 17.91
N LEU A 68 11.16 -1.43 17.12
CA LEU A 68 10.59 -1.47 15.77
C LEU A 68 9.07 -1.52 15.84
N LYS A 69 8.42 -0.35 15.70
CA LYS A 69 6.97 -0.27 15.60
C LYS A 69 6.49 -0.76 14.23
N VAL A 70 5.67 -1.81 14.22
CA VAL A 70 4.99 -2.27 13.01
C VAL A 70 3.98 -1.21 12.57
N VAL A 71 4.25 -0.57 11.43
CA VAL A 71 3.38 0.48 10.88
C VAL A 71 2.14 -0.10 10.21
N GLN A 72 2.26 -1.25 9.54
CA GLN A 72 1.18 -1.88 8.78
C GLN A 72 1.39 -3.40 8.64
N LYS A 73 0.29 -4.15 8.54
CA LYS A 73 0.27 -5.57 8.11
C LYS A 73 -0.44 -5.67 6.76
N LEU A 74 0.17 -6.37 5.80
CA LEU A 74 -0.32 -6.48 4.43
C LEU A 74 -0.41 -7.96 4.03
N PRO A 75 -1.60 -8.48 3.66
CA PRO A 75 -1.69 -9.79 3.03
C PRO A 75 -1.18 -9.69 1.59
N VAL A 76 -0.11 -10.41 1.26
CA VAL A 76 0.53 -10.40 -0.06
C VAL A 76 0.93 -11.80 -0.50
N ILE A 77 1.04 -12.01 -1.81
CA ILE A 77 1.64 -13.21 -2.38
C ILE A 77 3.15 -13.00 -2.42
N ILE A 78 3.91 -13.95 -1.88
CA ILE A 78 5.37 -13.92 -1.86
C ILE A 78 5.89 -14.95 -2.85
N THR A 79 6.74 -14.50 -3.76
CA THR A 79 7.49 -15.34 -4.68
C THR A 79 8.98 -15.08 -4.53
N ALA A 80 9.80 -16.03 -5.00
CA ALA A 80 11.24 -15.89 -5.06
C ALA A 80 11.70 -16.14 -6.50
N TYR A 81 12.78 -15.47 -6.88
CA TYR A 81 13.50 -15.67 -8.13
C TYR A 81 15.00 -15.54 -7.84
N SER A 82 15.83 -15.97 -8.77
CA SER A 82 17.28 -15.91 -8.66
C SER A 82 17.88 -14.85 -9.60
N SER A 83 19.12 -14.46 -9.36
CA SER A 83 19.90 -13.60 -10.26
C SER A 83 20.35 -14.33 -11.54
N THR A 84 19.48 -15.14 -12.14
CA THR A 84 19.73 -15.75 -13.45
C THR A 84 19.20 -14.84 -14.56
N VAL A 85 19.91 -14.79 -15.69
CA VAL A 85 19.61 -13.89 -16.82
C VAL A 85 18.22 -14.14 -17.41
N TRP A 86 17.62 -15.31 -17.21
CA TRP A 86 16.27 -15.62 -17.70
C TRP A 86 15.15 -15.12 -16.77
N GLU A 87 15.49 -14.79 -15.51
CA GLU A 87 14.58 -14.27 -14.49
C GLU A 87 14.81 -12.76 -14.23
N THR A 88 15.87 -12.19 -14.81
CA THR A 88 16.31 -10.80 -14.64
C THR A 88 16.64 -10.15 -16.00
N ASP A 89 17.02 -8.88 -15.99
CA ASP A 89 17.48 -8.18 -17.18
C ASP A 89 18.99 -8.40 -17.44
N ASP A 90 19.59 -7.53 -18.25
CA ASP A 90 21.01 -7.57 -18.60
C ASP A 90 21.95 -7.34 -17.39
N SER A 91 21.41 -7.00 -16.21
CA SER A 91 22.15 -6.70 -14.97
C SER A 91 21.69 -7.57 -13.77
N PRO A 92 21.86 -8.90 -13.81
CA PRO A 92 21.26 -9.85 -12.86
C PRO A 92 21.58 -9.62 -11.38
N PHE A 93 22.70 -8.98 -11.08
CA PHE A 93 23.18 -8.73 -9.71
C PHE A 93 22.93 -7.31 -9.21
N ILE A 94 22.38 -6.43 -10.05
CA ILE A 94 22.05 -5.05 -9.71
C ILE A 94 20.53 -4.94 -9.58
N THR A 95 20.04 -4.54 -8.41
CA THR A 95 18.60 -4.32 -8.20
C THR A 95 18.14 -2.99 -8.79
N ALA A 96 16.82 -2.83 -8.96
CA ALA A 96 16.22 -1.55 -9.40
C ALA A 96 16.56 -0.35 -8.49
N SER A 97 16.98 -0.60 -7.24
CA SER A 97 17.46 0.44 -6.31
C SER A 97 18.95 0.80 -6.48
N GLY A 98 19.67 0.16 -7.41
CA GLY A 98 21.11 0.33 -7.63
C GLY A 98 22.00 -0.45 -6.65
N ALA A 99 21.43 -1.23 -5.74
CA ALA A 99 22.20 -2.05 -4.79
C ALA A 99 22.55 -3.43 -5.36
N TRP A 100 23.69 -3.98 -4.95
CA TRP A 100 24.07 -5.37 -5.22
C TRP A 100 23.16 -6.35 -4.47
N VAL A 101 22.80 -7.47 -5.12
CA VAL A 101 21.98 -8.52 -4.52
C VAL A 101 22.65 -9.14 -3.30
N ARG A 102 21.86 -9.44 -2.27
CA ARG A 102 22.33 -10.05 -1.02
C ARG A 102 21.18 -10.72 -0.31
N ASP A 103 21.49 -11.58 0.65
CA ASP A 103 20.47 -12.19 1.49
C ASP A 103 19.63 -11.14 2.23
N GLY A 104 18.32 -11.38 2.27
CA GLY A 104 17.34 -10.48 2.89
C GLY A 104 16.97 -9.26 2.04
N ILE A 105 17.43 -9.16 0.79
CA ILE A 105 16.89 -8.17 -0.17
C ILE A 105 15.59 -8.70 -0.78
N ILE A 106 14.61 -7.81 -0.98
CA ILE A 106 13.33 -8.14 -1.61
C ILE A 106 13.05 -7.18 -2.76
N ALA A 107 12.36 -7.67 -3.78
CA ALA A 107 11.82 -6.85 -4.86
C ALA A 107 10.34 -6.55 -4.58
N ASN A 108 9.94 -5.29 -4.76
CA ASN A 108 8.56 -4.87 -4.58
C ASN A 108 8.28 -3.58 -5.38
N ASN A 109 7.06 -3.45 -5.89
CA ASN A 109 6.63 -2.29 -6.69
C ASN A 109 5.63 -1.37 -5.94
N TYR A 110 5.24 -1.73 -4.71
CA TYR A 110 4.22 -1.04 -3.93
C TYR A 110 4.80 -0.17 -2.80
N LEU A 111 5.87 -0.64 -2.15
CA LEU A 111 6.53 0.01 -1.04
C LEU A 111 7.69 0.88 -1.54
N PRO A 112 7.91 2.07 -0.94
CA PRO A 112 9.09 2.88 -1.24
C PRO A 112 10.40 2.15 -0.98
N PHE A 113 11.45 2.54 -1.70
CA PHE A 113 12.79 2.03 -1.40
C PHE A 113 13.22 2.36 0.03
N GLY A 114 13.86 1.38 0.68
CA GLY A 114 14.32 1.50 2.07
C GLY A 114 13.32 1.04 3.13
N THR A 115 12.08 0.71 2.74
CA THR A 115 11.09 0.13 3.67
C THR A 115 11.62 -1.15 4.30
N LYS A 116 11.50 -1.26 5.63
CA LYS A 116 11.83 -2.47 6.39
C LYS A 116 10.62 -3.36 6.49
N VAL A 117 10.76 -4.61 6.06
CA VAL A 117 9.70 -5.61 6.06
C VAL A 117 10.10 -6.77 6.97
N ARG A 118 9.14 -7.28 7.72
CA ARG A 118 9.27 -8.52 8.50
C ARG A 118 8.27 -9.52 7.93
N MET A 119 8.75 -10.69 7.53
CA MET A 119 7.88 -11.81 7.20
C MET A 119 7.37 -12.46 8.50
N PRO A 120 6.11 -12.95 8.54
CA PRO A 120 5.64 -13.73 9.68
C PRO A 120 6.47 -15.01 9.82
N GLU A 121 6.69 -15.45 11.06
CA GLU A 121 7.24 -16.79 11.35
C GLU A 121 6.26 -17.92 11.03
#